data_AF-A0A1B6D538-F1
#
_entry.id   AF-A0A1B6D538-F1
#
_cell.length_a   1.000
_cell.length_b   1.000
_cell.length_c   1.000
_cell.angle_alpha   90.00
_cell.angle_beta   90.00
_cell.angle_gamma   90.00
#
_symmetry.space_group_name_H-M   'P 1'
#
loop_
_entity.id
_entity.type
_entity.pdbx_description
1 polymer ?
#
loop_
_entity_poly.entity_id
_entity_poly.type
_entity_poly.pdbx_seq_one_letter_code
_entity_poly.pdbx_strand_id
1 'polypeptide(L)'
;MKAAAQKAKYGEVIEISAEDYVEKVNKAGEGVWVVLHLYKQGIPLCALLNQHLNRLALKFPATKFIKSVSTTCISNYPDKNLPTIFVYFEGDMKTQFIGPQSFRNGSITADELEWLLFEAGAVPSELEEDPRPKTRDVLFSSLKADSDYNDWSL
;
A
#
# COMPACT_ATOMS: atom_id res chain seq x y z
N MET A 1 4.87 -22.12 -14.26
CA MET A 1 3.99 -22.49 -13.13
C MET A 1 4.66 -23.21 -11.96
N LYS A 2 5.90 -23.75 -12.07
CA LYS A 2 6.56 -24.49 -10.96
C LYS A 2 7.28 -23.63 -9.89
N ALA A 3 7.50 -22.33 -10.12
CA ALA A 3 8.24 -21.47 -9.18
C ALA A 3 7.36 -20.85 -8.05
N ALA A 4 6.04 -20.79 -8.23
CA ALA A 4 5.14 -20.16 -7.27
C ALA A 4 4.86 -21.05 -6.03
N ALA A 5 4.76 -22.37 -6.24
CA ALA A 5 4.41 -23.32 -5.18
C ALA A 5 5.51 -23.55 -4.13
N GLN A 6 6.80 -23.38 -4.47
CA GLN A 6 7.92 -23.46 -3.52
C GLN A 6 8.17 -22.14 -2.74
N LYS A 7 7.49 -21.05 -3.12
CA LYS A 7 7.65 -19.73 -2.48
C LYS A 7 6.58 -19.41 -1.44
N ALA A 8 5.47 -20.17 -1.38
CA ALA A 8 4.39 -19.99 -0.41
C ALA A 8 4.80 -20.38 1.03
N LYS A 9 5.67 -19.57 1.64
CA LYS A 9 6.24 -19.76 2.99
C LYS A 9 5.56 -18.91 4.06
N TYR A 10 4.82 -17.90 3.64
CA TYR A 10 4.07 -16.97 4.48
C TYR A 10 2.56 -17.25 4.32
N GLY A 11 1.72 -16.35 4.82
CA GLY A 11 0.26 -16.55 4.83
C GLY A 11 -0.47 -15.72 5.87
N GLU A 12 0.27 -15.07 6.77
CA GLU A 12 -0.27 -14.21 7.81
C GLU A 12 0.53 -12.91 7.92
N VAL A 13 -0.02 -11.93 8.63
CA VAL A 13 0.68 -10.68 8.96
C VAL A 13 1.31 -10.83 10.34
N ILE A 14 2.64 -10.80 10.40
CA ILE A 14 3.38 -10.94 11.66
C ILE A 14 3.69 -9.55 12.22
N GLU A 15 3.46 -9.35 13.51
CA GLU A 15 3.90 -8.13 14.21
C GLU A 15 5.35 -8.28 14.66
N ILE A 16 6.17 -7.26 14.39
CA ILE A 16 7.60 -7.26 14.72
C ILE A 16 7.97 -6.09 15.62
N SER A 17 9.02 -6.26 16.43
CA SER A 17 9.66 -5.18 17.20
C SER A 17 10.71 -4.44 16.36
N ALA A 18 11.32 -3.39 16.92
CA ALA A 18 12.47 -2.71 16.29
C ALA A 18 13.67 -3.65 16.14
N GLU A 19 13.91 -4.51 17.13
CA GLU A 19 15.06 -5.43 17.17
C GLU A 19 14.97 -6.45 16.03
N ASP A 20 13.75 -6.83 15.68
CA ASP A 20 13.46 -7.76 14.58
C ASP A 20 13.63 -7.13 13.19
N TYR A 21 13.70 -5.79 13.07
CA TYR A 21 13.63 -5.11 11.78
C TYR A 21 14.69 -5.61 10.80
N VAL A 22 15.95 -5.62 11.22
CA VAL A 22 17.07 -5.99 10.34
C VAL A 22 16.94 -7.43 9.87
N GLU A 23 16.58 -8.35 10.79
CA GLU A 23 16.43 -9.76 10.45
C GLU A 23 15.21 -10.00 9.55
N LYS A 24 14.05 -9.45 9.93
CA LYS A 24 12.78 -9.78 9.29
C LYS A 24 12.53 -8.98 8.01
N VAL A 25 13.09 -7.78 7.88
CA VAL A 25 12.96 -6.88 6.72
C VAL A 25 14.18 -7.00 5.81
N ASN A 26 15.36 -6.63 6.30
CA ASN A 26 16.55 -6.51 5.46
C ASN A 26 17.19 -7.85 5.11
N LYS A 27 17.01 -8.88 5.95
CA LYS A 27 17.58 -10.23 5.77
C LYS A 27 16.51 -11.29 5.56
N ALA A 28 15.42 -10.95 4.87
CA ALA A 28 14.29 -11.87 4.66
C ALA A 28 14.60 -13.09 3.76
N GLY A 29 15.72 -13.05 3.02
CA GLY A 29 16.18 -14.11 2.13
C GLY A 29 16.07 -13.74 0.64
N GLU A 30 16.74 -14.53 -0.20
CA GLU A 30 16.74 -14.34 -1.66
C GLU A 30 15.34 -14.59 -2.25
N GLY A 31 14.95 -13.73 -3.20
CA GLY A 31 13.67 -13.80 -3.89
C GLY A 31 12.44 -13.51 -3.04
N VAL A 32 12.61 -12.96 -1.82
CA VAL A 32 11.52 -12.62 -0.88
C VAL A 32 11.18 -11.14 -0.95
N TRP A 33 9.91 -10.85 -1.20
CA TRP A 33 9.32 -9.53 -1.02
C TRP A 33 8.84 -9.35 0.42
N VAL A 34 9.09 -8.17 0.99
CA VAL A 34 8.60 -7.80 2.32
C VAL A 34 7.76 -6.54 2.24
N VAL A 35 6.54 -6.61 2.77
CA VAL A 35 5.62 -5.48 2.91
C VAL A 35 5.50 -5.16 4.39
N LEU A 36 6.09 -4.03 4.81
CA LEU A 36 6.07 -3.56 6.19
C LEU A 36 5.08 -2.40 6.35
N HIS A 37 4.05 -2.61 7.16
CA HIS A 37 3.13 -1.56 7.58
C HIS A 37 3.53 -0.98 8.94
N LEU A 38 3.95 0.29 8.94
CA LEU A 38 4.07 1.07 10.16
C LEU A 38 2.73 1.70 10.50
N TYR A 39 2.26 1.40 11.70
CA TYR A 39 0.92 1.76 12.14
C TYR A 39 0.93 2.38 13.53
N LYS A 40 -0.16 3.05 13.90
CA LYS A 40 -0.41 3.49 15.27
C LYS A 40 -1.84 3.16 15.67
N GLN A 41 -2.00 2.66 16.89
CA GLN A 41 -3.32 2.41 17.46
C GLN A 41 -4.11 3.72 17.57
N GLY A 42 -5.42 3.66 17.34
CA GLY A 42 -6.30 4.82 17.35
C GLY A 42 -6.40 5.59 16.03
N ILE A 43 -5.57 5.29 15.02
CA ILE A 43 -5.73 5.83 13.66
C ILE A 43 -6.63 4.87 12.85
N PRO A 44 -7.85 5.29 12.44
CA PRO A 44 -8.79 4.38 11.75
C PRO A 44 -8.24 3.78 10.46
N LEU A 45 -7.52 4.57 9.67
CA LEU A 45 -6.92 4.10 8.42
C LEU A 45 -5.79 3.07 8.66
N CYS A 46 -5.05 3.15 9.77
CA CYS A 46 -4.12 2.08 10.15
C CYS A 46 -4.86 0.75 10.42
N ALA A 47 -6.01 0.81 11.11
CA ALA A 47 -6.81 -0.38 11.38
C ALA A 47 -7.39 -0.98 10.08
N LEU A 48 -7.83 -0.14 9.15
CA LEU A 48 -8.30 -0.55 7.82
C LEU A 48 -7.20 -1.28 7.03
N LEU A 49 -5.99 -0.69 6.96
CA LEU A 49 -4.88 -1.34 6.25
C LEU A 49 -4.46 -2.66 6.91
N ASN A 50 -4.50 -2.78 8.23
CA ASN A 50 -4.27 -4.06 8.90
C ASN A 50 -5.28 -5.14 8.46
N GLN A 51 -6.56 -4.78 8.29
CA GLN A 51 -7.58 -5.72 7.80
C GLN A 51 -7.31 -6.15 6.36
N HIS A 52 -6.97 -5.20 5.48
CA HIS A 52 -6.66 -5.51 4.09
C HIS A 52 -5.40 -6.38 3.97
N LEU A 53 -4.32 -6.03 4.68
CA LEU A 53 -3.08 -6.81 4.65
C LEU A 53 -3.26 -8.24 5.19
N ASN A 54 -4.14 -8.45 6.18
CA ASN A 54 -4.48 -9.81 6.63
C ASN A 54 -5.12 -10.65 5.52
N ARG A 55 -5.99 -10.05 4.70
CA ARG A 55 -6.60 -10.73 3.54
C ARG A 55 -5.56 -11.00 2.45
N LEU A 56 -4.70 -10.02 2.17
CA LEU A 56 -3.66 -10.13 1.14
C LEU A 56 -2.57 -11.14 1.52
N ALA A 57 -2.23 -11.26 2.80
CA ALA A 57 -1.26 -12.26 3.27
C ALA A 57 -1.72 -13.70 2.98
N LEU A 58 -3.02 -13.98 3.18
CA LEU A 58 -3.61 -15.27 2.82
C LEU A 58 -3.61 -15.51 1.30
N LYS A 59 -3.87 -14.46 0.51
CA LYS A 59 -3.91 -14.53 -0.96
C LYS A 59 -2.52 -14.69 -1.57
N PHE A 60 -1.50 -14.07 -0.98
CA PHE A 60 -0.13 -14.01 -1.50
C PHE A 60 0.89 -14.59 -0.51
N PRO A 61 0.87 -15.91 -0.26
CA PRO A 61 1.76 -16.55 0.72
C PRO A 61 3.25 -16.53 0.32
N ALA A 62 3.58 -16.07 -0.89
CA ALA A 62 4.96 -15.85 -1.32
C ALA A 62 5.57 -14.54 -0.80
N THR A 63 4.73 -13.60 -0.40
CA THR A 63 5.14 -12.27 0.08
C THR A 63 5.05 -12.23 1.59
N LYS A 64 6.08 -11.68 2.22
CA LYS A 64 6.14 -11.56 3.68
C LYS A 64 5.45 -10.28 4.11
N PHE A 65 4.29 -10.41 4.72
CA PHE A 65 3.57 -9.27 5.29
C PHE A 65 3.89 -9.14 6.78
N ILE A 66 4.27 -7.93 7.19
CA ILE A 66 4.60 -7.62 8.56
C ILE A 66 4.06 -6.25 8.95
N LYS A 67 3.88 -6.05 10.25
CA LYS A 67 3.48 -4.76 10.83
C LYS A 67 4.31 -4.42 12.05
N SER A 68 4.44 -3.14 12.34
CA SER A 68 5.03 -2.68 13.60
C SER A 68 4.44 -1.35 14.03
N VAL A 69 4.35 -1.13 15.34
CA VAL A 69 3.97 0.18 15.86
C VAL A 69 5.06 1.18 15.47
N SER A 70 4.65 2.30 14.89
CA SER A 70 5.55 3.26 14.25
C SER A 70 6.67 3.74 15.17
N THR A 71 6.33 4.06 16.42
CA THR A 71 7.25 4.59 17.43
C THR A 71 8.19 3.54 18.02
N THR A 72 7.81 2.26 18.03
CA THR A 72 8.73 1.19 18.42
C THR A 72 9.67 0.83 17.30
N CYS A 73 9.22 0.86 16.05
CA CYS A 73 10.05 0.52 14.90
C CYS A 73 11.04 1.63 14.52
N ILE A 74 10.57 2.88 14.52
CA ILE A 74 11.36 4.06 14.18
C ILE A 74 11.10 5.13 15.24
N SER A 75 12.12 5.41 16.04
CA SER A 75 12.05 6.44 17.09
C SER A 75 11.58 7.77 16.52
N ASN A 76 10.54 8.35 17.12
CA ASN A 76 9.94 9.64 16.72
C ASN A 76 9.39 9.67 15.28
N TYR A 77 8.95 8.54 14.71
CA TYR A 77 8.28 8.56 13.41
C TYR A 77 7.02 9.46 13.46
N PRO A 78 6.88 10.48 12.58
CA PRO A 78 5.80 11.45 12.68
C PRO A 78 4.42 10.83 12.43
N ASP A 79 3.45 11.09 13.30
CA ASP A 79 2.07 10.61 13.13
C ASP A 79 1.43 11.05 11.80
N LYS A 80 1.77 12.25 11.30
CA LYS A 80 1.29 12.76 10.00
C LYS A 80 1.70 11.91 8.80
N ASN A 81 2.74 11.10 8.97
CA ASN A 81 3.21 10.19 7.94
C ASN A 81 2.43 8.87 7.96
N LEU A 82 1.58 8.64 8.97
CA LEU A 82 0.84 7.38 9.11
C LEU A 82 -0.49 7.36 8.35
N PRO A 83 -0.90 6.18 7.87
CA PRO A 83 -0.12 4.93 7.86
C PRO A 83 1.05 5.00 6.86
N THR A 84 2.06 4.15 7.06
CA THR A 84 3.15 3.98 6.10
C THR A 84 3.30 2.53 5.69
N ILE A 85 3.45 2.27 4.40
CA ILE A 85 3.87 0.97 3.88
C ILE A 85 5.24 1.13 3.20
N PHE A 86 6.20 0.31 3.63
CA PHE A 86 7.47 0.13 2.93
C PHE A 86 7.47 -1.22 2.22
N VAL A 87 7.97 -1.22 0.98
CA VAL A 87 8.13 -2.43 0.18
C VAL A 87 9.61 -2.68 -0.05
N TYR A 88 10.06 -3.87 0.33
CA TYR A 88 11.43 -4.32 0.17
C TYR A 88 11.52 -5.56 -0.71
N PHE A 89 12.64 -5.69 -1.42
CA PHE A 89 13.03 -6.92 -2.10
C PHE A 89 14.53 -7.13 -1.92
N GLU A 90 14.90 -8.29 -1.35
CA GLU A 90 16.30 -8.67 -1.10
C GLU A 90 17.10 -7.63 -0.29
N GLY A 91 16.43 -6.99 0.67
CA GLY A 91 17.04 -6.01 1.57
C GLY A 91 16.99 -4.56 1.08
N ASP A 92 16.72 -4.34 -0.20
CA ASP A 92 16.58 -3.01 -0.80
C ASP A 92 15.15 -2.48 -0.66
N MET A 93 15.00 -1.21 -0.27
CA MET A 93 13.71 -0.53 -0.34
C MET A 93 13.37 -0.23 -1.81
N LYS A 94 12.25 -0.76 -2.29
CA LYS A 94 11.78 -0.56 -3.68
C LYS A 94 10.79 0.59 -3.79
N THR A 95 9.87 0.71 -2.84
CA THR A 95 8.92 1.84 -2.79
C THR A 95 8.40 2.09 -1.38
N GLN A 96 7.77 3.25 -1.20
CA GLN A 96 7.11 3.67 0.03
C GLN A 96 5.80 4.40 -0.27
N PHE A 97 4.79 4.12 0.55
CA PHE A 97 3.49 4.79 0.54
C PHE A 97 3.31 5.44 1.90
N ILE A 98 3.27 6.77 1.94
CA ILE A 98 3.34 7.53 3.19
C ILE A 98 2.09 8.39 3.33
N GLY A 99 1.41 8.25 4.45
CA GLY A 99 0.31 9.10 4.85
C GLY A 99 -1.00 8.81 4.12
N PRO A 100 -2.11 9.44 4.58
CA PRO A 100 -3.46 9.12 4.10
C PRO A 100 -3.66 9.33 2.59
N GLN A 101 -2.93 10.28 2.00
CA GLN A 101 -3.01 10.61 0.58
C GLN A 101 -2.61 9.44 -0.32
N SER A 102 -1.67 8.60 0.12
CA SER A 102 -1.29 7.38 -0.62
C SER A 102 -2.38 6.30 -0.57
N PHE A 103 -3.35 6.44 0.32
CA PHE A 103 -4.41 5.46 0.59
C PHE A 103 -5.81 6.07 0.42
N ARG A 104 -5.96 6.93 -0.59
CA ARG A 104 -7.23 7.60 -0.94
C ARG A 104 -7.93 8.26 0.25
N ASN A 105 -7.15 8.84 1.16
CA ASN A 105 -7.62 9.53 2.36
C ASN A 105 -8.60 8.70 3.22
N GLY A 106 -8.42 7.38 3.29
CA GLY A 106 -9.29 6.51 4.10
C GLY A 106 -10.24 5.62 3.31
N SER A 107 -10.38 5.83 2.00
CA SER A 107 -11.34 5.12 1.14
C SER A 107 -10.73 3.99 0.31
N ILE A 108 -9.48 3.59 0.58
CA ILE A 108 -8.82 2.52 -0.16
C ILE A 108 -9.47 1.16 0.10
N THR A 109 -9.75 0.43 -0.97
CA THR A 109 -10.25 -0.95 -0.91
C THR A 109 -9.10 -1.97 -0.84
N ALA A 110 -9.42 -3.23 -0.56
CA ALA A 110 -8.42 -4.30 -0.56
C ALA A 110 -7.80 -4.50 -1.96
N ASP A 111 -8.62 -4.41 -3.02
CA ASP A 111 -8.18 -4.58 -4.41
C ASP A 111 -7.31 -3.41 -4.87
N GLU A 112 -7.62 -2.18 -4.45
CA GLU A 112 -6.76 -1.02 -4.71
C GLU A 112 -5.41 -1.14 -3.98
N LEU A 113 -5.39 -1.66 -2.74
CA LEU A 113 -4.14 -1.92 -2.04
C LEU A 113 -3.34 -3.05 -2.71
N GLU A 114 -4.02 -4.11 -3.18
CA GLU A 114 -3.41 -5.16 -3.98
C GLU A 114 -2.77 -4.60 -5.25
N TRP A 115 -3.48 -3.73 -5.97
CA TRP A 115 -2.97 -3.07 -7.16
C TRP A 115 -1.69 -2.28 -6.88
N LEU A 116 -1.66 -1.48 -5.80
CA LEU A 116 -0.46 -0.73 -5.41
C LEU A 116 0.75 -1.65 -5.13
N LEU A 117 0.51 -2.79 -4.47
CA LEU A 117 1.56 -3.78 -4.20
C LEU A 117 1.97 -4.54 -5.46
N PHE A 118 1.05 -4.76 -6.39
CA PHE A 118 1.34 -5.36 -7.70
C PHE A 118 2.19 -4.44 -8.57
N GLU A 119 1.85 -3.14 -8.66
CA GLU A 119 2.64 -2.12 -9.35
C GLU A 119 4.07 -2.04 -8.78
N ALA A 120 4.21 -2.24 -7.47
CA ALA A 120 5.51 -2.31 -6.81
C ALA A 120 6.29 -3.61 -7.06
N GLY A 121 5.68 -4.62 -7.69
CA GLY A 121 6.23 -5.96 -7.90
C GLY A 121 6.12 -6.90 -6.70
N ALA A 122 5.50 -6.46 -5.60
CA ALA A 122 5.48 -7.17 -4.33
C ALA A 122 4.52 -8.36 -4.28
N VAL A 123 3.52 -8.41 -5.16
CA VAL A 123 2.56 -9.52 -5.27
C VAL A 123 2.27 -9.83 -6.74
N PRO A 124 2.03 -11.09 -7.11
CA PRO A 124 1.56 -11.45 -8.46
C PRO A 124 0.02 -11.34 -8.51
N SER A 125 -0.52 -10.15 -8.76
CA SER A 125 -1.96 -9.94 -8.88
C SER A 125 -2.51 -10.48 -10.21
N GLU A 126 -3.78 -10.89 -10.19
CA GLU A 126 -4.56 -11.30 -11.36
C GLU A 126 -5.49 -10.18 -11.86
N LEU A 127 -5.45 -9.00 -11.23
CA LEU A 127 -6.23 -7.85 -11.66
C LEU A 127 -5.76 -7.40 -13.06
N GLU A 128 -6.68 -7.29 -14.00
CA GLU A 128 -6.38 -6.88 -15.39
C GLU A 128 -6.27 -5.35 -15.53
N GLU A 129 -7.05 -4.61 -14.74
CA GLU A 129 -7.10 -3.14 -14.77
C GLU A 129 -7.01 -2.56 -13.36
N ASP A 130 -6.58 -1.30 -13.29
CA ASP A 130 -6.55 -0.51 -12.06
C ASP A 130 -7.98 -0.35 -11.50
N PRO A 131 -8.27 -0.86 -10.29
CA PRO A 131 -9.60 -0.80 -9.68
C PRO A 131 -9.96 0.60 -9.17
N ARG A 132 -9.03 1.56 -9.18
CA ARG A 132 -9.30 2.95 -8.80
C ARG A 132 -10.28 3.58 -9.80
N PRO A 133 -11.33 4.27 -9.34
CA PRO A 133 -12.24 4.95 -10.24
C PRO A 133 -11.47 6.00 -11.04
N LYS A 134 -11.55 5.92 -12.38
CA LYS A 134 -11.04 6.97 -13.29
C LYS A 134 -11.79 8.26 -12.92
N THR A 135 -11.14 9.15 -12.19
CA THR A 135 -11.71 10.45 -11.84
C THR A 135 -12.10 11.14 -13.14
N ARG A 136 -13.41 11.21 -13.39
CA ARG A 136 -13.97 12.03 -14.45
C ARG A 136 -13.59 13.46 -14.09
N ASP A 137 -12.77 14.12 -14.91
CA ASP A 137 -12.34 15.50 -14.70
C ASP A 137 -13.55 16.44 -14.64
N VAL A 138 -14.17 16.55 -13.47
CA VAL A 138 -15.24 17.54 -13.20
C VAL A 138 -14.71 18.97 -13.34
N LEU A 139 -13.39 19.15 -13.32
CA LEU A 139 -12.70 20.41 -13.60
C LEU A 139 -12.80 20.84 -15.08
N PHE A 140 -12.95 19.91 -16.03
CA PHE A 140 -13.06 20.26 -17.46
C PHE A 140 -14.50 20.58 -17.91
N SER A 141 -15.52 20.19 -17.15
CA SER A 141 -16.91 20.53 -17.46
C SER A 141 -17.30 21.96 -17.04
N SER A 142 -16.70 22.51 -15.98
CA SER A 142 -17.02 23.88 -15.55
C SER A 142 -16.36 24.96 -16.41
N LEU A 143 -15.24 24.68 -17.07
CA LEU A 143 -14.58 25.67 -17.96
C LEU A 143 -15.26 25.83 -19.32
N LYS A 144 -16.12 24.89 -19.74
CA LYS A 144 -16.91 25.00 -20.96
C LYS A 144 -18.25 25.72 -20.76
N ALA A 145 -18.69 25.94 -19.53
CA ALA A 145 -19.95 26.61 -19.26
C ALA A 145 -19.83 28.15 -19.27
N ASP A 146 -18.61 28.70 -19.15
CA ASP A 146 -18.38 30.15 -19.06
C ASP A 146 -18.03 30.81 -20.41
N SER A 147 -17.90 30.06 -21.53
CA SER A 147 -17.56 30.65 -22.84
C SER A 147 -18.75 31.04 -23.72
N ASP A 148 -19.99 30.75 -23.31
CA ASP A 148 -21.18 30.95 -24.15
C ASP A 148 -21.99 32.22 -23.81
N TYR A 149 -21.33 33.27 -23.29
CA TYR A 149 -21.96 34.58 -23.09
C TYR A 149 -21.08 35.71 -23.63
N ASN A 150 -20.98 35.80 -24.96
CA ASN A 150 -20.72 37.06 -25.66
C ASN A 150 -21.14 36.96 -27.13
N ASP A 151 -22.46 36.92 -27.35
CA ASP A 151 -23.07 37.37 -28.60
C ASP A 151 -24.25 38.28 -28.26
N TRP A 152 -23.96 39.58 -28.15
CA TRP A 152 -24.95 40.63 -28.32
C TRP A 152 -24.42 41.57 -29.40
N SER A 153 -24.75 41.21 -30.63
CA SER A 153 -24.76 42.11 -31.78
C SER A 153 -25.63 43.35 -31.48
N LEU A 154 -25.02 44.52 -31.56
CA LEU A 154 -25.58 45.78 -32.09
C LEU A 154 -24.44 46.71 -32.49
#